data_AF-A0A259K368-F1
#
_entry.id   AF-A0A259K368-F1
#
_cell.length_a   1.000
_cell.length_b   1.000
_cell.length_c   1.000
_cell.angle_alpha   90.00
_cell.angle_beta   90.00
_cell.angle_gamma   90.00
#
_symmetry.space_group_name_H-M   'P 1'
#
loop_
_entity.id
_entity.type
_entity.pdbx_description
1 polymer ?
#
loop_
_entity_poly.entity_id
_entity_poly.type
_entity_poly.pdbx_seq_one_letter_code
_entity_poly.pdbx_strand_id
1 'polypeptide(L)' 'MPDLRIRPARDSHARAVQAIYDYHVAHGTASFDSTGPSAAEWLEKMAALRTSGWPFLVAEKD' A
#
# COMPACT_ATOMS: atom_id res chain seq x y z
N MET A 1 -22.60 2.49 -7.85
CA MET A 1 -21.32 2.03 -7.27
C MET A 1 -20.22 2.77 -8.00
N PRO A 2 -19.24 3.37 -7.31
CA PRO A 2 -18.10 3.97 -8.00
C PRO A 2 -17.36 2.90 -8.81
N ASP A 3 -16.90 3.25 -10.02
CA ASP A 3 -16.09 2.33 -10.84
C ASP A 3 -14.74 2.14 -10.12
N LEU A 4 -14.48 0.89 -9.70
CA LEU A 4 -13.26 0.51 -8.98
C LEU A 4 -12.44 -0.39 -9.90
N ARG A 5 -11.22 0.05 -10.20
CA ARG A 5 -10.32 -0.66 -11.10
C ARG A 5 -9.13 -1.22 -10.34
N ILE A 6 -8.94 -2.54 -10.42
CA ILE A 6 -7.77 -3.21 -9.87
C ILE A 6 -6.62 -3.09 -10.87
N ARG A 7 -5.48 -2.57 -10.43
CA ARG A 7 -4.28 -2.41 -11.27
C ARG A 7 -2.99 -2.61 -10.47
N PRO A 8 -1.85 -2.92 -11.13
CA PRO A 8 -0.56 -2.96 -10.46
C PRO A 8 -0.23 -1.64 -9.75
N ALA A 9 0.30 -1.74 -8.54
CA ALA A 9 0.77 -0.58 -7.79
C ALA A 9 1.94 0.11 -8.53
N ARG A 10 1.96 1.43 -8.47
CA ARG A 10 3.03 2.29 -8.99
C ARG A 10 3.58 3.10 -7.83
N ASP A 11 4.79 3.62 -7.99
CA ASP A 11 5.48 4.40 -6.96
C ASP A 11 4.64 5.61 -6.47
N SER A 12 3.82 6.20 -7.34
CA SER A 12 2.86 7.27 -6.99
C SER A 12 1.83 6.87 -5.92
N HIS A 13 1.61 5.58 -5.68
CA HIS A 13 0.64 5.09 -4.70
C HIS A 13 1.21 4.94 -3.29
N ALA A 14 2.52 5.09 -3.10
CA ALA A 14 3.16 4.84 -1.81
C ALA A 14 2.51 5.63 -0.65
N ARG A 15 2.20 6.92 -0.86
CA ARG A 15 1.52 7.73 0.16
C ARG A 15 0.09 7.28 0.46
N ALA A 16 -0.66 6.85 -0.55
CA ALA A 16 -2.04 6.38 -0.36
C ALA A 16 -2.06 5.03 0.38
N VAL A 17 -1.16 4.11 0.01
CA VAL A 17 -0.97 2.83 0.70
C VAL A 17 -0.54 3.06 2.15
N GLN A 18 0.42 3.97 2.38
CA GLN A 18 0.81 4.37 3.73
C GLN A 18 -0.41 4.83 4.55
N ALA A 19 -1.20 5.77 4.03
CA ALA A 19 -2.33 6.33 4.77
C ALA A 19 -3.38 5.25 5.16
N ILE A 20 -3.64 4.29 4.26
CA ILE A 20 -4.52 3.15 4.56
C ILE A 20 -3.90 2.25 5.64
N TYR A 21 -2.61 1.95 5.52
CA TYR A 21 -1.90 1.11 6.48
C TYR A 21 -1.85 1.74 7.87
N ASP A 22 -1.50 3.02 7.96
CA ASP A 22 -1.41 3.80 9.20
C ASP A 22 -2.77 3.84 9.92
N TYR A 23 -3.86 3.99 9.17
CA TYR A 23 -5.20 3.89 9.74
C TYR A 23 -5.44 2.53 10.41
N HIS A 24 -5.06 1.43 9.75
CA HIS A 24 -5.25 0.08 10.30
C HIS A 24 -4.30 -0.26 11.45
N VAL A 25 -3.09 0.32 11.47
CA VAL A 25 -2.18 0.24 12.63
C VAL A 25 -2.79 0.94 13.84
N ALA A 26 -3.31 2.16 13.66
CA ALA A 26 -3.83 2.95 14.77
C ALA A 26 -5.18 2.47 15.32
N HIS A 27 -6.00 1.81 14.48
CA HIS A 27 -7.40 1.52 14.83
C HIS A 27 -7.80 0.05 14.71
N GLY A 28 -6.86 -0.83 14.41
CA GLY A 28 -7.14 -2.24 14.17
C GLY A 28 -6.11 -3.17 14.78
N THR A 29 -6.34 -4.46 14.62
CA THR A 29 -5.45 -5.53 15.10
C THR A 29 -5.02 -6.45 13.95
N ALA A 30 -5.19 -6.00 12.71
CA ALA A 30 -4.81 -6.76 11.53
C ALA A 30 -3.28 -6.76 11.28
N SER A 31 -2.59 -5.73 11.80
CA SER A 31 -1.14 -5.67 11.88
C SER A 31 -0.71 -5.75 13.34
N PHE A 32 0.53 -6.21 13.57
CA PHE A 32 1.20 -6.16 14.87
C PHE A 32 2.13 -4.95 15.00
N ASP A 33 2.22 -4.13 13.96
CA ASP A 33 3.04 -2.92 13.96
C ASP A 33 2.45 -1.88 14.90
N SER A 34 3.31 -1.19 15.66
CA SER A 34 2.92 -0.05 16.53
C SER A 34 2.98 1.29 15.77
N THR A 35 3.73 1.35 14.69
CA THR A 35 3.86 2.48 13.77
C THR A 35 4.00 1.95 12.36
N GLY A 36 3.23 2.48 11.40
CA GLY A 36 3.31 2.03 10.02
C GLY A 36 4.58 2.51 9.30
N PRO A 37 4.96 1.86 8.17
CA PRO A 37 6.09 2.29 7.37
C PRO A 37 5.83 3.67 6.73
N SER A 38 6.87 4.49 6.66
CA SER A 38 6.88 5.73 5.90
C SER A 38 6.65 5.51 4.40
N ALA A 39 6.28 6.56 3.68
CA ALA A 39 6.16 6.50 2.21
C ALA A 39 7.46 6.03 1.52
N ALA A 40 8.63 6.37 2.06
CA ALA A 40 9.92 5.94 1.51
C ALA A 40 10.12 4.43 1.68
N GLU A 41 9.81 3.89 2.86
CA GLU A 41 9.86 2.44 3.12
C GLU A 41 8.83 1.68 2.26
N TRP A 42 7.65 2.27 2.02
CA TRP A 42 6.69 1.71 1.07
C TRP A 42 7.22 1.68 -0.37
N LEU A 43 7.93 2.72 -0.83
CA LEU A 43 8.57 2.72 -2.15
C LEU A 43 9.61 1.60 -2.27
N GLU A 44 10.47 1.44 -1.25
CA GLU A 44 11.47 0.37 -1.20
C GLU A 44 10.81 -1.01 -1.22
N LYS A 45 9.76 -1.21 -0.42
CA LYS A 45 8.99 -2.46 -0.37
C LYS A 45 8.31 -2.77 -1.70
N MET A 46 7.71 -1.77 -2.36
CA MET A 46 7.12 -1.92 -3.70
C MET A 46 8.17 -2.32 -4.74
N ALA A 47 9.36 -1.71 -4.70
CA ALA A 47 10.46 -2.04 -5.59
C ALA A 47 11.01 -3.46 -5.34
N ALA A 48 11.11 -3.87 -4.08
CA ALA A 48 11.54 -5.22 -3.70
C ALA A 48 10.55 -6.28 -4.22
N LEU A 49 9.24 -6.11 -3.97
CA LEU A 49 8.21 -7.03 -4.46
C LEU A 49 8.25 -7.15 -5.99
N ARG A 50 8.39 -6.03 -6.69
CA ARG A 50 8.50 -6.00 -8.15
C ARG A 50 9.75 -6.73 -8.65
N THR A 51 10.89 -6.52 -8.00
CA THR A 51 12.15 -7.20 -8.33
C THR A 51 12.06 -8.71 -8.10
N SER A 52 11.33 -9.13 -7.07
CA SER A 52 11.05 -10.54 -6.79
C SER A 52 10.02 -11.15 -7.76
N GLY A 53 9.35 -10.36 -8.61
CA GLY A 53 8.29 -10.82 -9.51
C GLY A 53 6.93 -11.04 -8.83
N TRP A 54 6.73 -10.49 -7.63
CA TRP A 54 5.50 -10.67 -6.85
C TRP A 54 4.48 -9.59 -7.19
N PRO A 55 3.20 -9.93 -7.33
CA PRO A 55 2.16 -8.94 -7.61
C PRO A 55 1.90 -8.08 -6.38
N PHE A 56 1.82 -6.77 -6.59
CA PHE A 56 1.27 -5.83 -5.62
C PHE A 56 0.24 -4.96 -6.33
N LEU A 57 -1.03 -5.04 -5.89
CA LEU A 57 -2.18 -4.47 -6.58
C LEU A 57 -2.84 -3.39 -5.73
N VAL A 58 -3.44 -2.40 -6.39
CA VAL A 58 -4.28 -1.37 -5.77
C VAL A 58 -5.66 -1.38 -6.41
N ALA A 59 -6.66 -0.94 -5.65
CA ALA A 59 -7.97 -0.57 -6.15
C ALA A 59 -8.04 0.97 -6.25
N GLU A 60 -8.17 1.49 -7.47
CA GLU A 60 -8.33 2.92 -7.72
C GLU A 60 -9.76 3.24 -8.12
N LYS A 61 -10.26 4.37 -7.60
CA LYS A 61 -11.53 4.96 -8.01
C LYS A 61 -11.24 6.05 -9.04
N ASP A 62 -11.96 6.00 -10.16
CA ASP A 62 -11.91 7.04 -11.21
C ASP A 62 -12.70 8.31 -10.81
#